data_AF-A0A0K0FA26-F1
#
_entry.id   AF-A0A0K0FA26-F1
#
_cell.length_a   1.000
_cell.length_b   1.000
_cell.length_c   1.000
_cell.angle_alpha   90.00
_cell.angle_beta   90.00
_cell.angle_gamma   90.00
#
_symmetry.space_group_name_H-M   'P 1'
#
loop_
_entity.id
_entity.type
_entity.pdbx_description
1 polymer ?
#
loop_
_entity_poly.entity_id
_entity_poly.type
_entity_poly.pdbx_seq_one_letter_code
_entity_poly.pdbx_strand_id
1 'polypeptide(L)'
;MAENQDKSVSELSSQDYYFNSYAHYGIHEEMLKDEVRTKTYRDSIYQNRHLFKDKVVLDVGAGTGILSMFAAKAGAKKVIAIEYSGIAEQTKLLVRDNRLENIITVLQAKVEDVSDLPDGIQKVDIIISEWMGYCLLYESMLNTVLYARDKWLVKGGLIFPDKCSMYITAIEDGKYKEEKIFWWENVYGFDFSRIGRIAVKEPLVDCADAEQVCTSTALIKVLDLYTITPNELNFSSNFTLKFCRKDYVHAFVIFFTTDFTKSHKPIGFSTGPDAKYTHWKQTIFYTKDPIIGLRDDEIKGLVSFKANAKNPRDLDIRIKFDFVSKDGKENLSEDNEYLMH
;
A
#
# COMPACT_ATOMS: atom_id res chain seq x y z
N MET A 1 -36.31 24.03 2.09
CA MET A 1 -35.53 22.79 1.81
C MET A 1 -34.71 23.04 0.56
N ALA A 2 -33.46 23.43 0.74
CA ALA A 2 -32.46 23.45 -0.33
C ALA A 2 -31.08 23.60 0.34
N GLU A 3 -30.63 22.52 0.96
CA GLU A 3 -29.22 22.35 1.32
C GLU A 3 -28.77 21.07 0.61
N ASN A 4 -28.11 21.23 -0.53
CA ASN A 4 -27.03 20.34 -0.94
C ASN A 4 -26.32 20.86 -2.18
N GLN A 5 -25.01 20.67 -2.16
CA GLN A 5 -24.02 20.77 -3.24
C GLN A 5 -23.25 22.08 -3.32
N ASP A 6 -22.28 22.19 -2.42
CA ASP A 6 -20.99 22.79 -2.75
C ASP A 6 -19.89 21.77 -2.39
N LYS A 7 -19.73 20.73 -3.23
CA LYS A 7 -18.52 19.89 -3.19
C LYS A 7 -17.44 20.69 -3.89
N SER A 8 -16.37 21.00 -3.17
CA SER A 8 -15.28 21.85 -3.69
C SER A 8 -14.70 21.27 -4.98
N VAL A 9 -14.47 22.13 -5.98
CA VAL A 9 -13.94 21.79 -7.32
C VAL A 9 -12.61 21.01 -7.26
N SER A 10 -11.85 21.13 -6.15
CA SER A 10 -10.61 20.37 -5.90
C SER A 10 -10.82 18.89 -5.58
N GLU A 11 -11.93 18.49 -4.98
CA GLU A 11 -12.22 17.07 -4.69
C GLU A 11 -12.64 16.30 -5.95
N LEU A 12 -13.30 16.98 -6.89
CA LEU A 12 -13.69 16.41 -8.17
C LEU A 12 -12.47 16.14 -9.06
N SER A 13 -11.47 17.03 -9.07
CA SER A 13 -10.30 16.90 -9.95
C SER A 13 -9.31 15.79 -9.54
N SER A 14 -9.08 15.56 -8.24
CA SER A 14 -8.14 14.53 -7.78
C SER A 14 -8.71 13.12 -7.91
N GLN A 15 -10.01 12.94 -7.66
CA GLN A 15 -10.69 11.67 -7.86
C GLN A 15 -10.70 11.28 -9.34
N ASP A 16 -11.06 12.22 -10.22
CA ASP A 16 -11.07 11.96 -11.66
C ASP A 16 -9.66 11.63 -12.17
N TYR A 17 -8.62 12.31 -11.68
CA TYR A 17 -7.23 11.98 -12.03
C TYR A 17 -6.81 10.57 -11.60
N TYR A 18 -7.10 10.20 -10.35
CA TYR A 18 -6.84 8.86 -9.81
C TYR A 18 -7.50 7.78 -10.66
N PHE A 19 -8.80 7.90 -10.94
CA PHE A 19 -9.49 6.86 -11.71
C PHE A 19 -9.14 6.87 -13.20
N ASN A 20 -8.76 8.02 -13.76
CA ASN A 20 -8.27 8.12 -15.13
C ASN A 20 -6.89 7.49 -15.29
N SER A 21 -6.02 7.53 -14.28
CA SER A 21 -4.72 6.84 -14.35
C SER A 21 -4.93 5.32 -14.47
N TYR A 22 -5.83 4.75 -13.68
CA TYR A 22 -6.20 3.33 -13.73
C TYR A 22 -7.00 2.93 -14.99
N ALA A 23 -7.42 3.86 -15.83
CA ALA A 23 -7.97 3.51 -17.15
C ALA A 23 -6.85 3.13 -18.15
N HIS A 24 -5.59 3.49 -17.88
CA HIS A 24 -4.47 3.24 -18.77
C HIS A 24 -3.91 1.82 -18.61
N TYR A 25 -3.71 1.10 -19.72
CA TYR A 25 -3.24 -0.29 -19.71
C TYR A 25 -1.86 -0.47 -19.05
N GLY A 26 -0.99 0.54 -19.11
CA GLY A 26 0.38 0.47 -18.58
C GLY A 26 0.44 0.16 -17.08
N ILE A 27 -0.47 0.73 -16.28
CA ILE A 27 -0.54 0.44 -14.83
C ILE A 27 -0.96 -1.03 -14.62
N HIS A 28 -1.94 -1.50 -15.38
CA HIS A 28 -2.38 -2.90 -15.32
C HIS A 28 -1.31 -3.88 -15.79
N GLU A 29 -0.51 -3.51 -16.78
CA GLU A 29 0.61 -4.32 -17.25
C GLU A 29 1.69 -4.49 -16.17
N GLU A 30 2.07 -3.41 -15.48
CA GLU A 30 3.00 -3.45 -14.35
C GLU A 30 2.46 -4.35 -13.22
N MET A 31 1.21 -4.12 -12.82
CA MET A 31 0.52 -4.93 -11.82
C MET A 31 0.45 -6.43 -12.19
N LEU A 32 0.17 -6.76 -13.45
CA LEU A 32 0.08 -8.15 -13.91
C LEU A 32 1.45 -8.83 -14.07
N LYS A 33 2.50 -8.06 -14.42
CA LYS A 33 3.88 -8.56 -14.51
C LYS A 33 4.54 -8.76 -13.14
N ASP A 34 4.02 -8.14 -12.09
CA ASP A 34 4.39 -8.46 -10.71
C ASP A 34 3.93 -9.88 -10.37
N GLU A 35 4.84 -10.84 -10.56
CA GLU A 35 4.58 -12.25 -10.31
C GLU A 35 4.41 -12.54 -8.81
N VAL A 36 5.13 -11.84 -7.93
CA VAL A 36 5.05 -12.07 -6.48
C VAL A 36 3.63 -11.72 -6.02
N ARG A 37 3.14 -10.54 -6.41
CA ARG A 37 1.75 -10.14 -6.17
C ARG A 37 0.78 -11.16 -6.77
N THR A 38 0.82 -11.31 -8.10
CA THR A 38 -0.24 -12.00 -8.83
C THR A 38 -0.28 -13.50 -8.51
N LYS A 39 0.88 -14.16 -8.37
CA LYS A 39 0.93 -15.59 -8.02
C LYS A 39 0.55 -15.82 -6.57
N THR A 40 0.85 -14.92 -5.63
CA THR A 40 0.45 -15.11 -4.23
C THR A 40 -1.06 -15.09 -4.06
N TYR A 41 -1.77 -14.14 -4.70
CA TYR A 41 -3.24 -14.15 -4.75
C TYR A 41 -3.80 -15.41 -5.45
N ARG A 42 -3.22 -15.78 -6.60
CA ARG A 42 -3.63 -17.00 -7.30
C ARG A 42 -3.51 -18.21 -6.39
N ASP A 43 -2.39 -18.33 -5.68
CA ASP A 43 -2.09 -19.48 -4.84
C ASP A 43 -2.92 -19.47 -3.57
N SER A 44 -3.20 -18.31 -2.96
CA SER A 44 -4.14 -18.19 -1.84
C SER A 44 -5.55 -18.63 -2.23
N ILE A 45 -5.95 -18.46 -3.49
CA ILE A 45 -7.25 -18.91 -4.00
C ILE A 45 -7.20 -20.41 -4.40
N TYR A 46 -6.22 -20.81 -5.22
CA TYR A 46 -6.14 -22.16 -5.81
C TYR A 46 -5.72 -23.24 -4.83
N GLN A 47 -4.93 -22.92 -3.81
CA GLN A 47 -4.60 -23.88 -2.76
C GLN A 47 -5.75 -24.00 -1.73
N ASN A 48 -6.71 -23.07 -1.75
CA ASN A 48 -7.85 -23.05 -0.85
C ASN A 48 -9.19 -23.14 -1.59
N ARG A 49 -9.26 -23.85 -2.73
CA ARG A 49 -10.51 -24.01 -3.52
C ARG A 49 -11.72 -24.47 -2.71
N HIS A 50 -11.50 -25.25 -1.65
CA HIS A 50 -12.55 -25.70 -0.75
C HIS A 50 -13.24 -24.54 -0.01
N LEU A 51 -12.56 -23.40 0.20
CA LEU A 51 -13.14 -22.18 0.75
C LEU A 51 -13.98 -21.43 -0.28
N PHE A 52 -13.60 -21.47 -1.56
CA PHE A 52 -14.25 -20.74 -2.66
C PHE A 52 -15.39 -21.51 -3.32
N LYS A 53 -15.38 -22.84 -3.25
CA LYS A 53 -16.38 -23.67 -3.92
C LYS A 53 -17.80 -23.31 -3.47
N ASP A 54 -18.67 -23.09 -4.44
CA ASP A 54 -20.08 -22.75 -4.25
C ASP A 54 -20.32 -21.43 -3.47
N LYS A 55 -19.31 -20.57 -3.36
CA LYS A 55 -19.38 -19.27 -2.66
C LYS A 55 -19.68 -18.08 -3.56
N VAL A 56 -20.24 -17.04 -2.95
CA VAL A 56 -20.38 -15.71 -3.57
C VAL A 56 -19.18 -14.87 -3.18
N VAL A 57 -18.43 -14.38 -4.18
CA VAL A 57 -17.20 -13.62 -4.01
C VAL A 57 -17.41 -12.18 -4.50
N LEU A 58 -16.92 -11.20 -3.74
CA LEU A 58 -16.82 -9.80 -4.15
C LEU A 58 -15.36 -9.45 -4.41
N ASP A 59 -15.06 -8.96 -5.61
CA ASP A 59 -13.75 -8.41 -5.99
C ASP A 59 -13.84 -6.88 -6.00
N VAL A 60 -13.17 -6.25 -5.02
CA VAL A 60 -13.23 -4.81 -4.76
C VAL A 60 -12.05 -4.13 -5.44
N GLY A 61 -12.33 -3.29 -6.45
CA GLY A 61 -11.31 -2.70 -7.32
C GLY A 61 -10.73 -3.74 -8.26
N ALA A 62 -11.61 -4.38 -9.03
CA ALA A 62 -11.26 -5.58 -9.79
C ALA A 62 -10.22 -5.34 -10.89
N GLY A 63 -10.00 -4.09 -11.32
CA GLY A 63 -9.11 -3.76 -12.44
C GLY A 63 -9.47 -4.58 -13.67
N THR A 64 -8.48 -5.30 -14.21
CA THR A 64 -8.65 -6.24 -15.36
C THR A 64 -9.43 -7.52 -15.04
N GLY A 65 -9.86 -7.72 -13.79
CA GLY A 65 -10.64 -8.88 -13.34
C GLY A 65 -9.82 -10.16 -13.13
N ILE A 66 -8.49 -10.06 -13.05
CA ILE A 66 -7.63 -11.25 -12.89
C ILE A 66 -7.94 -12.06 -11.62
N LEU A 67 -8.21 -11.38 -10.50
CA LEU A 67 -8.55 -12.02 -9.24
C LEU A 67 -9.94 -12.66 -9.30
N SER A 68 -10.90 -11.96 -9.90
CA SER A 68 -12.22 -12.51 -10.22
C SER A 68 -12.15 -13.80 -11.06
N MET A 69 -11.29 -13.84 -12.08
CA MET A 69 -11.08 -15.02 -12.91
C MET A 69 -10.42 -16.17 -12.14
N PHE A 70 -9.52 -15.88 -11.19
CA PHE A 70 -9.01 -16.89 -10.27
C PHE A 70 -10.12 -17.45 -9.37
N ALA A 71 -10.94 -16.59 -8.75
CA ALA A 71 -12.05 -17.03 -7.90
C ALA A 71 -13.06 -17.90 -8.67
N ALA A 72 -13.42 -17.52 -9.91
CA ALA A 72 -14.30 -18.31 -10.76
C ALA A 72 -13.71 -19.69 -11.07
N LYS A 73 -12.44 -19.77 -11.49
CA LYS A 73 -11.74 -21.05 -11.72
C LYS A 73 -11.60 -21.90 -10.46
N ALA A 74 -11.54 -21.27 -9.30
CA ALA A 74 -11.46 -21.96 -8.02
C ALA A 74 -12.77 -22.67 -7.65
N GLY A 75 -13.89 -22.31 -8.28
CA GLY A 75 -15.20 -22.93 -8.09
C GLY A 75 -16.24 -22.02 -7.44
N ALA A 76 -16.01 -20.70 -7.40
CA ALA A 76 -17.01 -19.75 -6.93
C ALA A 76 -18.33 -19.91 -7.68
N LYS A 77 -19.45 -19.88 -6.95
CA LYS A 77 -20.80 -19.90 -7.52
C LYS A 77 -21.09 -18.63 -8.32
N LYS A 78 -20.63 -17.50 -7.78
CA LYS A 78 -20.80 -16.18 -8.37
C LYS A 78 -19.62 -15.30 -7.95
N VAL A 79 -19.13 -14.48 -8.87
CA VAL A 79 -18.18 -13.40 -8.57
C VAL A 79 -18.80 -12.07 -8.99
N ILE A 80 -18.77 -11.08 -8.12
CA ILE A 80 -19.16 -9.71 -8.40
C ILE A 80 -17.87 -8.88 -8.42
N ALA A 81 -17.51 -8.36 -9.59
CA ALA A 81 -16.32 -7.55 -9.78
C ALA A 81 -16.72 -6.08 -9.86
N ILE A 82 -16.36 -5.28 -8.85
CA ILE A 82 -16.64 -3.83 -8.85
C ILE A 82 -15.35 -3.09 -9.22
N GLU A 83 -15.41 -2.32 -10.30
CA GLU A 83 -14.30 -1.52 -10.80
C GLU A 83 -14.84 -0.19 -11.31
N TYR A 84 -14.32 0.95 -10.83
CA TYR A 84 -14.88 2.24 -11.25
C TYR A 84 -14.27 2.77 -12.56
N SER A 85 -12.97 2.56 -12.76
CA SER A 85 -12.24 3.13 -13.90
C SER A 85 -12.74 2.59 -15.25
N GLY A 86 -12.33 3.25 -16.33
CA GLY A 86 -12.70 2.85 -17.69
C GLY A 86 -12.26 1.43 -18.09
N ILE A 87 -11.34 0.81 -17.33
CA ILE A 87 -10.89 -0.57 -17.59
C ILE A 87 -12.03 -1.59 -17.41
N ALA A 88 -13.08 -1.26 -16.63
CA ALA A 88 -14.20 -2.16 -16.39
C ALA A 88 -14.87 -2.65 -17.70
N GLU A 89 -14.91 -1.81 -18.74
CA GLU A 89 -15.43 -2.21 -20.06
C GLU A 89 -14.54 -3.26 -20.72
N GLN A 90 -13.22 -3.13 -20.63
CA GLN A 90 -12.29 -4.17 -21.09
C GLN A 90 -12.41 -5.44 -20.25
N THR A 91 -12.61 -5.31 -18.93
CA THR A 91 -12.81 -6.44 -18.03
C THR A 91 -14.05 -7.25 -18.39
N LYS A 92 -15.15 -6.61 -18.80
CA LYS A 92 -16.34 -7.30 -19.33
C LYS A 92 -16.01 -8.12 -20.59
N LEU A 93 -15.19 -7.59 -21.49
CA LEU A 93 -14.75 -8.31 -22.69
C LEU A 93 -13.84 -9.49 -22.33
N LEU A 94 -12.84 -9.27 -21.47
CA LEU A 94 -11.92 -10.32 -21.00
C LEU A 94 -12.67 -11.48 -20.33
N VAL A 95 -13.67 -11.18 -19.50
CA VAL A 95 -14.52 -12.20 -18.86
C VAL A 95 -15.26 -13.06 -19.91
N ARG A 96 -15.80 -12.43 -20.96
CA ARG A 96 -16.49 -13.14 -22.06
C ARG A 96 -15.52 -13.95 -22.92
N ASP A 97 -14.37 -13.39 -23.26
CA ASP A 97 -13.36 -14.06 -24.07
C ASP A 97 -12.81 -15.32 -23.37
N ASN A 98 -12.80 -15.30 -22.02
CA ASN A 98 -12.44 -16.44 -21.18
C ASN A 98 -13.62 -17.34 -20.80
N ARG A 99 -14.83 -17.07 -21.31
CA ARG A 99 -16.06 -17.85 -21.08
C ARG A 99 -16.47 -17.97 -19.61
N LEU A 100 -16.37 -16.86 -18.87
CA LEU A 100 -16.67 -16.78 -17.44
C LEU A 100 -17.85 -15.84 -17.13
N GLU A 101 -18.53 -15.32 -18.14
CA GLU A 101 -19.64 -14.35 -18.00
C GLU A 101 -20.88 -14.90 -17.30
N ASN A 102 -21.02 -16.23 -17.24
CA ASN A 102 -22.07 -16.89 -16.48
C ASN A 102 -21.79 -16.90 -14.96
N ILE A 103 -20.52 -16.72 -14.56
CA ILE A 103 -20.08 -16.73 -13.15
C ILE A 103 -19.76 -15.31 -12.67
N ILE A 104 -19.09 -14.50 -13.50
CA ILE A 104 -18.59 -13.18 -13.15
C ILE A 104 -19.51 -12.09 -13.68
N THR A 105 -20.04 -11.24 -12.78
CA THR A 105 -20.72 -9.99 -13.14
C THR A 105 -19.79 -8.81 -12.84
N VAL A 106 -19.49 -8.00 -13.85
CA VAL A 106 -18.68 -6.78 -13.70
C VAL A 106 -19.60 -5.56 -13.56
N LEU A 107 -19.42 -4.78 -12.50
CA LEU A 107 -20.11 -3.53 -12.23
C LEU A 107 -19.13 -2.37 -12.37
N GLN A 108 -19.41 -1.46 -13.30
CA GLN A 108 -18.64 -0.24 -13.41
C GLN A 108 -19.21 0.83 -12.47
N ALA A 109 -18.69 0.92 -11.25
CA ALA A 109 -19.19 1.82 -10.23
C ALA A 109 -18.18 2.03 -9.11
N LYS A 110 -18.32 3.13 -8.35
CA LYS A 110 -17.69 3.24 -7.03
C LYS A 110 -18.42 2.26 -6.11
N VAL A 111 -17.65 1.57 -5.27
CA VAL A 111 -18.17 0.59 -4.32
C VAL A 111 -19.20 1.21 -3.39
N GLU A 112 -18.95 2.44 -2.96
CA GLU A 112 -19.81 3.22 -2.07
C GLU A 112 -21.14 3.63 -2.74
N ASP A 113 -21.17 3.75 -4.07
CA ASP A 113 -22.35 4.16 -4.85
C ASP A 113 -23.27 2.97 -5.20
N VAL A 114 -22.81 1.73 -5.03
CA VAL A 114 -23.63 0.53 -5.26
C VAL A 114 -24.56 0.32 -4.07
N SER A 115 -25.88 0.51 -4.25
CA SER A 115 -26.87 0.27 -3.20
C SER A 115 -27.05 -1.23 -2.93
N ASP A 116 -27.29 -1.99 -3.99
CA ASP A 116 -27.64 -3.41 -3.97
C ASP A 116 -26.75 -4.19 -4.93
N LEU A 117 -26.31 -5.38 -4.49
CA LEU A 117 -25.56 -6.28 -5.36
C LEU A 117 -26.51 -6.97 -6.35
N PRO A 118 -26.02 -7.38 -7.54
CA PRO A 118 -26.85 -7.98 -8.59
C PRO A 118 -27.42 -9.34 -8.18
N ASP A 119 -28.36 -9.84 -8.98
CA ASP A 119 -28.93 -11.20 -8.86
C ASP A 119 -29.61 -11.49 -7.50
N GLY A 120 -30.11 -10.45 -6.82
CA GLY A 120 -30.76 -10.57 -5.50
C GLY A 120 -29.80 -10.92 -4.36
N ILE A 121 -28.49 -10.78 -4.58
CA ILE A 121 -27.46 -11.03 -3.59
C ILE A 121 -27.48 -9.90 -2.56
N GLN A 122 -27.64 -10.22 -1.28
CA GLN A 122 -27.60 -9.23 -0.19
C GLN A 122 -26.26 -9.20 0.54
N LYS A 123 -25.57 -10.34 0.56
CA LYS A 123 -24.30 -10.54 1.27
C LYS A 123 -23.40 -11.48 0.48
N VAL A 124 -22.09 -11.39 0.73
CA VAL A 124 -21.05 -12.20 0.09
C VAL A 124 -20.30 -13.03 1.14
N ASP A 125 -19.83 -14.21 0.73
CA ASP A 125 -19.07 -15.11 1.60
C ASP A 125 -17.60 -14.68 1.71
N ILE A 126 -17.05 -14.13 0.63
CA ILE A 126 -15.63 -13.79 0.50
C ILE A 126 -15.48 -12.41 -0.15
N ILE A 127 -14.60 -11.58 0.40
CA ILE A 127 -14.08 -10.38 -0.27
C ILE A 127 -12.64 -10.69 -0.69
N ILE A 128 -12.33 -10.45 -1.96
CA ILE A 128 -10.97 -10.41 -2.48
C ILE A 128 -10.69 -8.97 -2.92
N SER A 129 -9.51 -8.45 -2.63
CA SER A 129 -9.12 -7.11 -3.08
C SER A 129 -7.62 -6.97 -3.07
N GLU A 130 -7.11 -6.32 -4.10
CA GLU A 130 -5.76 -5.78 -4.13
C GLU A 130 -5.90 -4.27 -3.91
N TRP A 131 -5.68 -3.86 -2.65
CA TRP A 131 -5.94 -2.51 -2.16
C TRP A 131 -4.69 -1.79 -1.68
N MET A 132 -3.54 -2.48 -1.67
CA MET A 132 -2.34 -1.99 -1.04
C MET A 132 -1.73 -0.91 -1.93
N GLY A 133 -1.52 0.28 -1.36
CA GLY A 133 -0.79 1.35 -2.03
C GLY A 133 0.70 1.34 -1.70
N TYR A 134 1.45 2.31 -2.24
CA TYR A 134 2.79 2.62 -1.74
C TYR A 134 2.73 2.93 -0.24
N CYS A 135 3.79 2.56 0.50
CA CYS A 135 3.80 2.65 1.96
C CYS A 135 2.55 2.00 2.62
N LEU A 136 1.97 0.97 1.97
CA LEU A 136 0.72 0.25 2.29
C LEU A 136 -0.57 1.08 2.20
N LEU A 137 -0.58 2.31 2.74
CA LEU A 137 -1.79 3.10 2.97
C LEU A 137 -2.00 4.26 1.99
N TYR A 138 -1.05 4.53 1.09
CA TYR A 138 -1.25 5.54 0.04
C TYR A 138 -2.44 5.19 -0.86
N GLU A 139 -3.08 6.21 -1.45
CA GLU A 139 -4.31 6.13 -2.25
C GLU A 139 -5.59 5.78 -1.49
N SER A 140 -5.49 5.39 -0.21
CA SER A 140 -6.61 5.22 0.73
C SER A 140 -7.67 4.18 0.33
N MET A 141 -7.34 3.22 -0.53
CA MET A 141 -8.29 2.19 -1.01
C MET A 141 -8.73 1.20 0.08
N LEU A 142 -7.96 1.03 1.16
CA LEU A 142 -8.38 0.20 2.29
C LEU A 142 -9.74 0.62 2.87
N ASN A 143 -10.06 1.92 2.89
CA ASN A 143 -11.36 2.41 3.37
C ASN A 143 -12.53 1.79 2.60
N THR A 144 -12.38 1.62 1.28
CA THR A 144 -13.37 1.00 0.41
C THR A 144 -13.53 -0.49 0.70
N VAL A 145 -12.44 -1.19 1.01
CA VAL A 145 -12.50 -2.60 1.43
C VAL A 145 -13.21 -2.74 2.78
N LEU A 146 -12.93 -1.86 3.74
CA LEU A 146 -13.61 -1.85 5.05
C LEU A 146 -15.11 -1.54 4.90
N TYR A 147 -15.47 -0.60 4.02
CA TYR A 147 -16.87 -0.33 3.68
C TYR A 147 -17.57 -1.59 3.12
N ALA A 148 -16.94 -2.26 2.15
CA ALA A 148 -17.48 -3.48 1.56
C ALA A 148 -17.61 -4.61 2.59
N ARG A 149 -16.64 -4.75 3.50
CA ARG A 149 -16.68 -5.70 4.63
C ARG A 149 -17.92 -5.46 5.49
N ASP A 150 -18.08 -4.23 5.97
CA ASP A 150 -19.15 -3.89 6.92
C ASP A 150 -20.53 -3.97 6.26
N LYS A 151 -20.62 -3.59 4.98
CA LYS A 151 -21.87 -3.58 4.23
C LYS A 151 -22.29 -4.96 3.73
N TRP A 152 -21.38 -5.74 3.17
CA TRP A 152 -21.76 -6.95 2.41
C TRP A 152 -21.17 -8.27 2.90
N LEU A 153 -20.11 -8.28 3.71
CA LEU A 153 -19.57 -9.56 4.18
C LEU A 153 -20.54 -10.24 5.17
N VAL A 154 -20.76 -11.54 5.02
CA VAL A 154 -21.47 -12.35 6.03
C VAL A 154 -20.64 -12.44 7.31
N LYS A 155 -21.31 -12.68 8.45
CA LYS A 155 -20.60 -12.98 9.71
C LYS A 155 -19.76 -14.24 9.51
N GLY A 156 -18.45 -14.14 9.79
CA GLY A 156 -17.50 -15.25 9.56
C GLY A 156 -17.08 -15.43 8.10
N GLY A 157 -17.44 -14.50 7.21
CA GLY A 157 -16.92 -14.45 5.85
C GLY A 157 -15.42 -14.20 5.83
N LEU A 158 -14.80 -14.40 4.67
CA LEU A 158 -13.35 -14.34 4.51
C LEU A 158 -12.92 -13.09 3.75
N ILE A 159 -11.71 -12.58 4.05
CA ILE A 159 -11.12 -11.44 3.35
C ILE A 159 -9.74 -11.89 2.84
N PHE A 160 -9.42 -11.57 1.60
CA PHE A 160 -8.16 -11.96 0.95
C PHE A 160 -7.48 -10.72 0.36
N PRO A 161 -6.32 -10.31 0.89
CA PRO A 161 -5.68 -10.76 2.14
C PRO A 161 -6.47 -10.32 3.37
N ASP A 162 -6.19 -10.90 4.53
CA ASP A 162 -6.85 -10.54 5.79
C ASP A 162 -5.93 -9.83 6.80
N LYS A 163 -4.62 -9.85 6.56
CA LYS A 163 -3.64 -9.22 7.44
C LYS A 163 -2.52 -8.59 6.65
N CYS A 164 -2.14 -7.37 7.03
CA CYS A 164 -0.94 -6.72 6.56
C CYS A 164 -0.14 -6.17 7.74
N SER A 165 1.19 -6.16 7.62
CA SER A 165 2.08 -5.65 8.67
C SER A 165 3.06 -4.65 8.05
N MET A 166 3.23 -3.50 8.68
CA MET A 166 4.15 -2.44 8.25
C MET A 166 5.41 -2.49 9.09
N TYR A 167 6.55 -2.30 8.44
CA TYR A 167 7.87 -2.36 9.05
C TYR A 167 8.68 -1.12 8.70
N ILE A 168 9.58 -0.74 9.59
CA ILE A 168 10.58 0.31 9.38
C ILE A 168 11.99 -0.25 9.60
N THR A 169 12.91 0.11 8.71
CA THR A 169 14.35 -0.12 8.83
C THR A 169 15.11 1.14 8.39
N ALA A 170 16.43 1.11 8.41
CA ALA A 170 17.26 2.22 7.94
C ALA A 170 18.38 1.73 7.01
N ILE A 171 18.75 2.61 6.08
CA ILE A 171 19.70 2.32 5.00
C ILE A 171 20.85 3.33 4.95
N GLU A 172 21.99 2.84 4.49
CA GLU A 172 23.08 3.64 3.92
C GLU A 172 22.72 3.96 2.46
N ASP A 173 22.71 5.24 2.09
CA ASP A 173 22.35 5.66 0.74
C ASP A 173 22.98 7.03 0.37
N GLY A 174 24.21 7.25 0.82
CA GLY A 174 24.89 8.54 0.73
C GLY A 174 25.09 9.00 -0.71
N LYS A 175 25.45 8.06 -1.61
CA LYS A 175 25.67 8.36 -3.03
C LYS A 175 24.38 8.85 -3.71
N TYR A 176 23.26 8.16 -3.51
CA TYR A 176 22.00 8.55 -4.15
C TYR A 176 21.43 9.83 -3.52
N LYS A 177 21.58 10.00 -2.20
CA LYS A 177 21.25 11.27 -1.53
C LYS A 177 22.07 12.44 -2.10
N GLU A 178 23.36 12.25 -2.38
CA GLU A 178 24.20 13.27 -3.01
C GLU A 178 23.71 13.64 -4.42
N GLU A 179 23.40 12.64 -5.24
CA GLU A 179 22.91 12.83 -6.61
C GLU A 179 21.52 13.48 -6.69
N LYS A 180 20.66 13.28 -5.69
CA LYS A 180 19.26 13.78 -5.71
C LYS A 180 19.04 15.03 -4.87
N ILE A 181 19.75 15.17 -3.76
CA ILE A 181 19.53 16.24 -2.79
C ILE A 181 20.65 17.28 -2.87
N PHE A 182 21.91 16.87 -2.78
CA PHE A 182 23.04 17.81 -2.77
C PHE A 182 23.38 18.35 -4.17
N TRP A 183 22.95 17.67 -5.24
CA TRP A 183 23.03 18.20 -6.61
C TRP A 183 22.42 19.60 -6.75
N TRP A 184 21.38 19.91 -5.97
CA TRP A 184 20.73 21.22 -5.99
C TRP A 184 21.60 22.34 -5.41
N GLU A 185 22.66 22.06 -4.66
CA GLU A 185 23.56 23.10 -4.12
C GLU A 185 24.39 23.77 -5.20
N ASN A 186 24.62 23.09 -6.33
CA ASN A 186 25.39 23.63 -7.44
C ASN A 186 24.88 23.09 -8.78
N VAL A 187 23.81 23.70 -9.28
CA VAL A 187 23.26 23.42 -10.61
C VAL A 187 23.97 24.33 -11.61
N TYR A 188 25.06 23.82 -12.20
CA TYR A 188 25.87 24.53 -13.21
C TYR A 188 26.39 25.92 -12.74
N GLY A 189 26.80 26.02 -11.48
CA GLY A 189 27.31 27.25 -10.85
C GLY A 189 26.28 28.06 -10.08
N PHE A 190 25.01 27.61 -10.03
CA PHE A 190 23.92 28.29 -9.34
C PHE A 190 23.42 27.50 -8.13
N ASP A 191 23.15 28.19 -7.02
CA ASP A 191 22.59 27.60 -5.80
C ASP A 191 21.06 27.43 -5.93
N PHE A 192 20.61 26.19 -6.08
CA PHE A 192 19.20 25.77 -6.06
C PHE A 192 18.85 25.01 -4.77
N SER A 193 19.63 25.12 -3.69
CA SER A 193 19.45 24.37 -2.44
C SER A 193 18.04 24.50 -1.83
N ARG A 194 17.32 25.58 -2.13
CA ARG A 194 15.90 25.75 -1.77
C ARG A 194 15.01 24.65 -2.34
N ILE A 195 15.27 24.16 -3.56
CA ILE A 195 14.55 23.02 -4.15
C ILE A 195 14.95 21.72 -3.45
N GLY A 196 16.24 21.51 -3.16
CA GLY A 196 16.71 20.33 -2.42
C GLY A 196 16.01 20.16 -1.06
N ARG A 197 15.76 21.27 -0.33
CA ARG A 197 15.01 21.25 0.94
C ARG A 197 13.54 20.83 0.80
N ILE A 198 12.95 20.99 -0.38
CA ILE A 198 11.60 20.52 -0.70
C ILE A 198 11.67 19.04 -1.05
N ALA A 199 12.60 18.66 -1.94
CA ALA A 199 12.80 17.28 -2.39
C ALA A 199 13.05 16.29 -1.24
N VAL A 200 13.79 16.68 -0.18
CA VAL A 200 13.99 15.82 1.02
C VAL A 200 12.69 15.46 1.74
N LYS A 201 11.64 16.29 1.63
CA LYS A 201 10.35 16.06 2.28
C LYS A 201 9.40 15.18 1.47
N GLU A 202 9.77 14.86 0.23
CA GLU A 202 9.00 13.96 -0.62
C GLU A 202 9.56 12.55 -0.46
N PRO A 203 8.77 11.59 0.07
CA PRO A 203 9.20 10.20 0.14
C PRO A 203 9.44 9.65 -1.27
N LEU A 204 10.51 8.88 -1.43
CA LEU A 204 10.84 8.24 -2.71
C LEU A 204 10.35 6.81 -2.71
N VAL A 205 9.70 6.41 -3.81
CA VAL A 205 9.33 5.02 -4.04
C VAL A 205 10.38 4.37 -4.93
N ASP A 206 11.29 3.61 -4.33
CA ASP A 206 12.32 2.89 -5.06
C ASP A 206 12.75 1.58 -4.39
N CYS A 207 13.53 0.78 -5.10
CA CYS A 207 14.12 -0.43 -4.56
C CYS A 207 15.34 -0.06 -3.71
N ALA A 208 15.25 -0.26 -2.41
CA ALA A 208 16.40 -0.25 -1.52
C ALA A 208 17.15 -1.58 -1.66
N ASP A 209 18.47 -1.53 -1.86
CA ASP A 209 19.29 -2.74 -1.90
C ASP A 209 19.35 -3.36 -0.49
N ALA A 210 19.24 -4.68 -0.41
CA ALA A 210 19.40 -5.41 0.85
C ALA A 210 20.76 -5.14 1.52
N GLU A 211 21.82 -4.90 0.74
CA GLU A 211 23.15 -4.58 1.25
C GLU A 211 23.20 -3.20 1.92
N GLN A 212 22.36 -2.25 1.48
CA GLN A 212 22.26 -0.92 2.06
C GLN A 212 21.61 -0.92 3.45
N VAL A 213 20.82 -1.94 3.79
CA VAL A 213 20.18 -2.04 5.11
C VAL A 213 21.24 -2.19 6.20
N CYS A 214 21.31 -1.21 7.10
CA CYS A 214 22.35 -1.11 8.12
C CYS A 214 21.81 -1.25 9.56
N THR A 215 20.50 -1.39 9.74
CA THR A 215 19.86 -1.63 11.05
C THR A 215 18.99 -2.88 11.08
N SER A 216 18.60 -3.29 12.29
CA SER A 216 17.46 -4.17 12.50
C SER A 216 16.17 -3.54 11.96
N THR A 217 15.14 -4.36 11.79
CA THR A 217 13.79 -3.93 11.40
C THR A 217 12.86 -3.88 12.61
N ALA A 218 11.97 -2.89 12.68
CA ALA A 218 10.91 -2.80 13.68
C ALA A 218 9.52 -2.88 13.03
N LEU A 219 8.62 -3.63 13.66
CA LEU A 219 7.19 -3.66 13.31
C LEU A 219 6.53 -2.38 13.83
N ILE A 220 5.86 -1.63 12.96
CA ILE A 220 5.21 -0.35 13.34
C ILE A 220 3.69 -0.46 13.38
N LYS A 221 3.07 -1.32 12.59
CA LYS A 221 1.61 -1.48 12.57
C LYS A 221 1.22 -2.86 12.04
N VAL A 222 0.18 -3.44 12.64
CA VAL A 222 -0.52 -4.61 12.10
C VAL A 222 -1.94 -4.18 11.77
N LEU A 223 -2.39 -4.49 10.57
CA LEU A 223 -3.75 -4.28 10.10
C LEU A 223 -4.43 -5.64 10.02
N ASP A 224 -5.37 -5.91 10.93
CA ASP A 224 -6.28 -7.05 10.85
C ASP A 224 -7.58 -6.58 10.18
N LEU A 225 -7.80 -7.00 8.93
CA LEU A 225 -8.91 -6.51 8.12
C LEU A 225 -10.28 -6.96 8.65
N TYR A 226 -10.35 -7.90 9.58
CA TYR A 226 -11.62 -8.27 10.22
C TYR A 226 -12.07 -7.28 11.29
N THR A 227 -11.14 -6.56 11.92
CA THR A 227 -11.42 -5.77 13.13
C THR A 227 -11.04 -4.31 13.00
N ILE A 228 -10.08 -3.97 12.14
CA ILE A 228 -9.60 -2.60 12.01
C ILE A 228 -10.69 -1.65 11.51
N THR A 229 -10.68 -0.44 12.06
CA THR A 229 -11.57 0.65 11.68
C THR A 229 -10.83 1.75 10.91
N PRO A 230 -11.52 2.57 10.09
CA PRO A 230 -10.90 3.71 9.39
C PRO A 230 -10.14 4.67 10.32
N ASN A 231 -10.63 4.89 11.54
CA ASN A 231 -9.97 5.77 12.51
C ASN A 231 -8.58 5.27 12.92
N GLU A 232 -8.40 3.95 12.98
CA GLU A 232 -7.14 3.32 13.38
C GLU A 232 -6.06 3.34 12.29
N LEU A 233 -6.41 3.79 11.07
CA LEU A 233 -5.47 4.07 9.98
C LEU A 233 -4.69 5.37 10.21
N ASN A 234 -5.19 6.25 11.08
CA ASN A 234 -4.43 7.38 11.63
C ASN A 234 -3.78 6.92 12.93
N PHE A 235 -2.46 6.69 12.92
CA PHE A 235 -1.78 6.10 14.06
C PHE A 235 -0.40 6.70 14.31
N SER A 236 0.15 6.40 15.48
CA SER A 236 1.56 6.64 15.79
C SER A 236 2.13 5.41 16.47
N SER A 237 3.39 5.10 16.19
CA SER A 237 4.04 3.90 16.69
C SER A 237 5.49 4.19 17.04
N ASN A 238 5.92 3.73 18.21
CA ASN A 238 7.32 3.81 18.61
C ASN A 238 8.11 2.73 17.88
N PHE A 239 9.32 3.05 17.47
CA PHE A 239 10.25 2.09 16.90
C PHE A 239 11.62 2.19 17.59
N THR A 240 12.37 1.09 17.53
CA THR A 240 13.77 1.06 17.92
C THR A 240 14.53 0.26 16.87
N LEU A 241 15.52 0.89 16.24
CA LEU A 241 16.38 0.28 15.24
C LEU A 241 17.79 0.17 15.80
N LYS A 242 18.35 -1.03 15.71
CA LYS A 242 19.68 -1.33 16.22
C LYS A 242 20.66 -1.44 15.06
N PHE A 243 21.76 -0.70 15.09
CA PHE A 243 22.80 -0.77 14.07
C PHE A 243 23.41 -2.19 13.99
N CYS A 244 23.42 -2.77 12.80
CA CYS A 244 24.00 -4.09 12.53
C CYS A 244 25.52 -4.01 12.33
N ARG A 245 26.03 -2.85 11.92
CA ARG A 245 27.44 -2.56 11.64
C ARG A 245 27.72 -1.08 11.89
N LYS A 246 29.00 -0.70 11.89
CA LYS A 246 29.38 0.72 11.83
C LYS A 246 29.02 1.24 10.45
N ASP A 247 28.17 2.25 10.38
CA ASP A 247 27.70 2.80 9.10
C ASP A 247 27.07 4.19 9.27
N TYR A 248 26.63 4.75 8.13
CA TYR A 248 25.83 5.96 8.04
C TYR A 248 24.38 5.60 7.70
N VAL A 249 23.43 6.07 8.50
CA VAL A 249 22.00 6.04 8.12
C VAL A 249 21.66 7.35 7.44
N HIS A 250 21.23 7.25 6.18
CA HIS A 250 20.81 8.40 5.38
C HIS A 250 19.29 8.50 5.26
N ALA A 251 18.60 7.36 5.35
CA ALA A 251 17.16 7.27 5.21
C ALA A 251 16.56 6.16 6.08
N PHE A 252 15.31 6.37 6.47
CA PHE A 252 14.43 5.29 6.90
C PHE A 252 13.72 4.68 5.70
N VAL A 253 13.44 3.39 5.76
CA VAL A 253 12.69 2.66 4.73
C VAL A 253 11.50 2.01 5.37
N ILE A 254 10.31 2.29 4.83
CA ILE A 254 9.07 1.63 5.23
C ILE A 254 8.63 0.68 4.12
N PHE A 255 8.28 -0.54 4.51
CA PHE A 255 7.77 -1.59 3.66
C PHE A 255 6.70 -2.39 4.39
N PHE A 256 6.07 -3.35 3.72
CA PHE A 256 5.00 -4.13 4.32
C PHE A 256 5.07 -5.61 3.95
N THR A 257 4.37 -6.42 4.73
CA THR A 257 4.05 -7.80 4.41
C THR A 257 2.53 -7.97 4.33
N THR A 258 2.12 -8.97 3.55
CA THR A 258 0.73 -9.34 3.36
C THR A 258 0.57 -10.82 3.64
N ASP A 259 -0.39 -11.19 4.46
CA ASP A 259 -0.70 -12.55 4.86
C ASP A 259 -2.15 -12.92 4.51
N PHE A 260 -2.35 -14.18 4.13
CA PHE A 260 -3.65 -14.80 3.92
C PHE A 260 -3.90 -15.83 5.02
N THR A 261 -4.20 -15.37 6.24
CA THR A 261 -4.16 -16.19 7.46
C THR A 261 -5.22 -17.29 7.52
N LYS A 262 -6.27 -17.21 6.71
CA LYS A 262 -7.28 -18.28 6.56
C LYS A 262 -6.86 -19.39 5.59
N SER A 263 -5.70 -19.28 4.96
CA SER A 263 -5.16 -20.34 4.11
C SER A 263 -4.75 -21.55 4.95
N HIS A 264 -4.94 -22.76 4.41
CA HIS A 264 -4.53 -24.00 5.10
C HIS A 264 -3.00 -24.07 5.33
N LYS A 265 -2.23 -23.50 4.40
CA LYS A 265 -0.79 -23.29 4.54
C LYS A 265 -0.51 -21.79 4.65
N PRO A 266 0.57 -21.38 5.35
CA PRO A 266 1.00 -19.98 5.34
C PRO A 266 1.24 -19.52 3.90
N ILE A 267 0.50 -18.49 3.48
CA ILE A 267 0.62 -17.84 2.17
C ILE A 267 0.66 -16.34 2.44
N GLY A 268 1.63 -15.68 1.84
CA GLY A 268 1.89 -14.26 2.00
C GLY A 268 3.11 -13.83 1.21
N PHE A 269 3.38 -12.53 1.19
CA PHE A 269 4.57 -11.96 0.57
C PHE A 269 5.08 -10.76 1.36
N SER A 270 6.32 -10.38 1.09
CA SER A 270 6.99 -9.21 1.65
C SER A 270 7.38 -8.27 0.52
N THR A 271 7.28 -6.96 0.77
CA THR A 271 7.86 -5.91 -0.08
C THR A 271 9.17 -5.39 0.50
N GLY A 272 9.77 -6.08 1.47
CA GLY A 272 11.02 -5.68 2.11
C GLY A 272 12.23 -5.70 1.18
N PRO A 273 13.31 -4.96 1.52
CA PRO A 273 14.56 -4.94 0.73
C PRO A 273 15.19 -6.31 0.53
N ASP A 274 14.97 -7.24 1.46
CA ASP A 274 15.47 -8.62 1.43
C ASP A 274 14.56 -9.59 0.65
N ALA A 275 13.42 -9.10 0.15
CA ALA A 275 12.46 -9.89 -0.60
C ALA A 275 12.63 -9.76 -2.11
N LYS A 276 11.90 -10.59 -2.86
CA LYS A 276 11.84 -10.47 -4.32
C LYS A 276 11.15 -9.16 -4.70
N TYR A 277 11.55 -8.60 -5.83
CA TYR A 277 10.93 -7.41 -6.41
C TYR A 277 9.39 -7.51 -6.47
N THR A 278 8.75 -6.41 -6.09
CA THR A 278 7.32 -6.13 -6.28
C THR A 278 7.19 -4.71 -6.81
N HIS A 279 6.10 -4.39 -7.52
CA HIS A 279 5.90 -3.06 -8.08
C HIS A 279 5.78 -1.95 -7.02
N TRP A 280 5.39 -2.29 -5.78
CA TRP A 280 5.38 -1.34 -4.67
C TRP A 280 6.76 -0.86 -4.24
N LYS A 281 7.80 -1.66 -4.54
CA LYS A 281 9.17 -1.45 -4.06
C LYS A 281 9.17 -1.15 -2.55
N GLN A 282 9.91 -0.13 -2.10
CA GLN A 282 9.85 0.40 -0.74
C GLN A 282 9.68 1.92 -0.75
N THR A 283 9.31 2.49 0.40
CA THR A 283 9.22 3.94 0.57
C THR A 283 10.38 4.45 1.42
N ILE A 284 11.17 5.35 0.85
CA ILE A 284 12.43 5.87 1.40
C ILE A 284 12.21 7.30 1.91
N PHE A 285 12.63 7.55 3.15
CA PHE A 285 12.48 8.81 3.88
C PHE A 285 13.86 9.33 4.31
N TYR A 286 14.42 10.27 3.55
CA TYR A 286 15.72 10.84 3.90
C TYR A 286 15.67 11.65 5.18
N THR A 287 16.68 11.45 6.04
CA THR A 287 16.98 12.37 7.15
C THR A 287 17.59 13.65 6.59
N LYS A 288 17.58 14.73 7.38
CA LYS A 288 18.30 15.96 6.98
C LYS A 288 19.80 15.68 7.06
N ASP A 289 20.27 15.26 8.22
CA ASP A 289 21.66 14.93 8.49
C ASP A 289 21.83 13.39 8.64
N PRO A 290 22.94 12.81 8.15
CA PRO A 290 23.18 11.38 8.30
C PRO A 290 23.44 11.03 9.77
N ILE A 291 22.87 9.91 10.24
CA ILE A 291 23.16 9.38 11.58
C ILE A 291 24.39 8.49 11.49
N ILE A 292 25.44 8.82 12.23
CA ILE A 292 26.68 8.04 12.27
C ILE A 292 26.63 7.10 13.47
N GLY A 293 26.52 5.80 13.22
CA GLY A 293 26.36 4.81 14.28
C GLY A 293 27.43 3.73 14.28
N LEU A 294 27.72 3.21 15.47
CA LEU A 294 28.48 1.99 15.68
C LEU A 294 27.55 0.80 15.79
N ARG A 295 28.11 -0.40 15.60
CA ARG A 295 27.36 -1.64 15.83
C ARG A 295 26.73 -1.63 17.23
N ASP A 296 25.49 -2.06 17.29
CA ASP A 296 24.64 -2.12 18.48
C ASP A 296 24.16 -0.77 19.04
N ASP A 297 24.50 0.38 18.44
CA ASP A 297 23.84 1.65 18.77
C ASP A 297 22.34 1.58 18.40
N GLU A 298 21.50 2.37 19.07
CA GLU A 298 20.05 2.35 18.91
C GLU A 298 19.51 3.71 18.48
N ILE A 299 18.74 3.72 17.40
CA ILE A 299 17.88 4.85 17.01
C ILE A 299 16.51 4.59 17.61
N LYS A 300 16.01 5.53 18.42
CA LYS A 300 14.67 5.44 19.02
C LYS A 300 13.80 6.54 18.45
N GLY A 301 12.59 6.21 18.08
CA GLY A 301 11.72 7.18 17.44
C GLY A 301 10.25 6.84 17.49
N LEU A 302 9.48 7.76 16.91
CA LEU A 302 8.05 7.69 16.69
C LEU A 302 7.80 7.92 15.21
N VAL A 303 7.05 7.02 14.58
CA VAL A 303 6.47 7.24 13.25
C VAL A 303 4.97 7.46 13.37
N SER A 304 4.44 8.45 12.66
CA SER A 304 3.02 8.78 12.62
C SER A 304 2.51 8.80 11.18
N PHE A 305 1.30 8.29 11.00
CA PHE A 305 0.57 8.24 9.73
C PHE A 305 -0.77 8.95 9.89
N LYS A 306 -1.11 9.82 8.94
CA LYS A 306 -2.39 10.51 8.93
C LYS A 306 -2.85 10.79 7.50
N ALA A 307 -4.14 10.57 7.22
CA ALA A 307 -4.72 11.03 5.97
C ALA A 307 -4.62 12.56 5.87
N ASN A 308 -4.18 13.07 4.73
CA ASN A 308 -4.01 14.51 4.55
C ASN A 308 -5.36 15.23 4.62
N ALA A 309 -5.36 16.40 5.28
CA ALA A 309 -6.59 17.15 5.54
C ALA A 309 -7.21 17.79 4.28
N LYS A 310 -6.41 18.06 3.24
CA LYS A 310 -6.87 18.65 1.98
C LYS A 310 -7.27 17.60 0.96
N ASN A 311 -6.48 16.54 0.85
CA ASN A 311 -6.75 15.42 -0.04
C ASN A 311 -6.58 14.10 0.72
N PRO A 312 -7.67 13.45 1.15
CA PRO A 312 -7.60 12.22 1.94
C PRO A 312 -6.94 11.01 1.25
N ARG A 313 -6.59 11.10 -0.05
CA ARG A 313 -5.78 10.09 -0.75
C ARG A 313 -4.27 10.27 -0.54
N ASP A 314 -3.86 11.48 -0.17
CA ASP A 314 -2.48 11.80 0.19
C ASP A 314 -2.24 11.43 1.66
N LEU A 315 -0.97 11.20 1.99
CA LEU A 315 -0.57 10.69 3.30
C LEU A 315 0.47 11.62 3.95
N ASP A 316 0.09 12.17 5.10
CA ASP A 316 0.99 12.91 5.98
C ASP A 316 1.74 11.90 6.86
N ILE A 317 3.06 11.86 6.72
CA ILE A 317 3.93 10.96 7.48
C ILE A 317 4.89 11.81 8.31
N ARG A 318 5.00 11.50 9.60
CA ARG A 318 5.98 12.15 10.49
C ARG A 318 6.91 11.10 11.07
N ILE A 319 8.22 11.32 10.95
CA ILE A 319 9.24 10.50 11.60
C ILE A 319 10.03 11.42 12.53
N LYS A 320 9.88 11.16 13.83
CA LYS A 320 10.67 11.80 14.87
C LYS A 320 11.62 10.77 15.46
N PHE A 321 12.89 11.10 15.61
CA PHE A 321 13.86 10.21 16.23
C PHE A 321 14.87 10.97 17.08
N ASP A 322 15.42 10.24 18.03
CA ASP A 322 16.54 10.64 18.87
C ASP A 322 17.61 9.54 18.79
N PHE A 323 18.85 9.95 18.56
CA PHE A 323 20.00 9.07 18.50
C PHE A 323 21.13 9.64 19.37
N VAL A 324 21.66 8.80 20.25
CA VAL A 324 22.90 9.07 20.99
C VAL A 324 23.75 7.82 20.88
N SER A 325 24.91 7.94 20.24
CA SER A 325 25.90 6.87 20.16
C SER A 325 26.32 6.40 21.55
N LYS A 326 26.63 5.10 21.70
CA LYS A 326 27.05 4.56 23.01
C LYS A 326 28.34 5.16 23.56
N ASP A 327 29.22 5.62 22.67
CA ASP A 327 30.46 6.30 23.08
C ASP A 327 30.26 7.81 23.34
N GLY A 328 29.05 8.32 23.16
CA GLY A 328 28.64 9.68 23.45
C GLY A 328 29.20 10.74 22.50
N LYS A 329 29.80 10.35 21.36
CA LYS A 329 30.42 11.29 20.43
C LYS A 329 29.44 11.85 19.41
N GLU A 330 28.50 11.03 18.99
CA GLU A 330 27.45 11.38 18.03
C GLU A 330 26.10 11.51 18.76
N ASN A 331 25.38 12.59 18.46
CA ASN A 331 24.03 12.87 18.93
C ASN A 331 23.26 13.58 17.82
N LEU A 332 22.08 13.06 17.47
CA LEU A 332 21.20 13.67 16.49
C LEU A 332 19.74 13.43 16.86
N SER A 333 18.96 14.50 16.83
CA SER A 333 17.51 14.45 16.98
C SER A 333 16.86 15.19 15.82
N GLU A 334 15.93 14.54 15.13
CA GLU A 334 15.16 15.18 14.07
C GLU A 334 13.67 14.93 14.25
N ASP A 335 12.90 15.87 13.71
CA ASP A 335 11.46 15.83 13.63
C ASP A 335 11.08 16.23 12.20
N ASN A 336 10.75 15.22 11.40
CA ASN A 336 10.55 15.36 9.97
C ASN A 336 9.11 15.05 9.58
N GLU A 337 8.52 15.93 8.79
CA GLU A 337 7.22 15.76 8.17
C GLU A 337 7.42 15.58 6.67
N TYR A 338 6.79 14.55 6.13
CA TYR A 338 6.81 14.14 4.74
C TYR A 338 5.38 14.09 4.21
N LEU A 339 5.23 14.41 2.92
CA LEU A 339 3.94 14.35 2.22
C LEU A 339 4.07 13.41 1.02
N MET A 340 3.33 12.32 1.04
CA MET A 340 3.17 11.43 -0.11
C MET A 340 1.88 11.82 -0.84
N HIS A 341 2.00 12.32 -2.07
CA HIS A 341 0.92 12.92 -2.86
C HIS A 341 0.99 12.46 -4.32
#